data_AF-A0A1G4A0E1-F1
#
_entry.id   AF-A0A1G4A0E1-F1
#
_cell.length_a   1.000
_cell.length_b   1.000
_cell.length_c   1.000
_cell.angle_alpha   90.00
_cell.angle_beta   90.00
_cell.angle_gamma   90.00
#
_symmetry.space_group_name_H-M   'P 1'
#
loop_
_entity.id
_entity.type
_entity.pdbx_description
1 polymer ?
#
loop_
_entity_poly.entity_id
_entity_poly.type
_entity_poly.pdbx_seq_one_letter_code
_entity_poly.pdbx_strand_id
1 'polypeptide(L)'
;MKTDKPILGTPTQSNFLAAVSWRNLAYILMLLGAAALAVTGLGTLVFGKASMSGWVLMLHASAAPAFAVGLALVALTWAGHSCAGAEDLLSHRAASLLFWVILASGLVVILSGVAPMTPLCGTNGQRTLVSVHYYGALLLTAAVALHVFSLVAVKRRGIGV
;
A
#
# COMPACT_ATOMS: atom_id res chain seq x y z
N MET A 1 27.63 53.95 -12.89
CA MET A 1 26.97 53.16 -13.96
C MET A 1 26.28 52.00 -13.29
N LYS A 2 24.94 52.10 -13.15
CA LYS A 2 24.08 51.12 -12.49
C LYS A 2 23.63 50.12 -13.55
N THR A 3 23.97 48.85 -13.37
CA THR A 3 23.46 47.76 -14.21
C THR A 3 22.65 46.83 -13.31
N ASP A 4 21.34 47.09 -13.29
CA ASP A 4 20.33 46.17 -12.80
C ASP A 4 20.28 44.92 -13.70
N LYS A 5 20.18 43.73 -13.10
CA LYS A 5 19.64 42.48 -13.69
C LYS A 5 19.67 41.34 -12.67
N PRO A 6 18.75 40.36 -12.73
CA PRO A 6 17.31 40.52 -12.54
C PRO A 6 16.79 39.57 -11.44
N ILE A 7 15.49 39.72 -11.20
CA ILE A 7 14.67 39.21 -10.11
C ILE A 7 14.68 37.68 -9.94
N LEU A 8 14.73 37.30 -8.65
CA LEU A 8 14.39 36.03 -8.04
C LEU A 8 13.25 35.31 -8.81
N GLY A 9 13.59 34.23 -9.51
CA GLY A 9 12.59 33.36 -10.12
C GLY A 9 11.68 32.77 -9.04
N THR A 10 10.42 33.18 -9.03
CA THR A 10 9.36 32.52 -8.27
C THR A 10 9.27 31.06 -8.71
N PRO A 11 9.26 30.06 -7.80
CA PRO A 11 9.09 28.67 -8.19
C PRO A 11 7.72 28.50 -8.88
N THR A 12 7.75 28.25 -10.19
CA THR A 12 6.56 28.02 -11.00
C THR A 12 5.84 26.75 -10.53
N GLN A 13 4.51 26.85 -10.42
CA GLN A 13 3.55 25.79 -10.12
C GLN A 13 3.73 24.50 -10.95
N SER A 14 4.47 24.56 -12.07
CA SER A 14 4.86 23.42 -12.91
C SER A 14 5.66 22.33 -12.19
N ASN A 15 6.34 22.66 -11.09
CA ASN A 15 7.19 21.71 -10.36
C ASN A 15 6.41 20.79 -9.41
N PHE A 16 5.20 21.17 -9.01
CA PHE A 16 4.40 20.39 -8.06
C PHE A 16 3.73 19.18 -8.75
N LEU A 17 3.25 19.38 -9.98
CA LEU A 17 2.68 18.31 -10.81
C LEU A 17 3.78 17.43 -11.44
N ALA A 18 4.95 17.98 -11.73
CA ALA A 18 6.10 17.23 -12.24
C ALA A 18 6.81 16.36 -11.17
N ALA A 19 6.73 16.73 -9.88
CA ALA A 19 7.31 15.94 -8.79
C ALA A 19 6.50 14.66 -8.46
N VAL A 20 5.24 14.61 -8.87
CA VAL A 20 4.33 13.49 -8.62
C VAL A 20 4.24 12.63 -9.88
N SER A 21 5.20 11.71 -10.03
CA SER A 21 5.13 10.70 -11.08
C SER A 21 3.90 9.79 -10.88
N TRP A 22 3.29 9.28 -11.95
CA TRP A 22 2.17 8.33 -11.90
C TRP A 22 2.47 7.12 -10.99
N ARG A 23 3.73 6.68 -10.94
CA ARG A 23 4.20 5.63 -10.04
C ARG A 23 4.09 6.02 -8.56
N ASN A 24 4.44 7.25 -8.22
CA ASN A 24 4.30 7.77 -6.85
C ASN A 24 2.83 7.87 -6.46
N LEU A 25 1.94 8.29 -7.39
CA LEU A 25 0.50 8.30 -7.14
C LEU A 25 -0.05 6.90 -6.87
N ALA A 26 0.28 5.92 -7.71
CA ALA A 26 -0.14 4.53 -7.52
C ALA A 26 0.30 3.99 -6.16
N TYR A 27 1.54 4.27 -5.77
CA TYR A 27 2.10 3.84 -4.49
C TYR A 27 1.44 4.53 -3.29
N ILE A 28 1.21 5.84 -3.37
CA ILE A 28 0.49 6.59 -2.32
C ILE A 28 -0.95 6.09 -2.20
N LEU A 29 -1.64 5.87 -3.32
CA LEU A 29 -3.01 5.34 -3.33
C LEU A 29 -3.07 3.96 -2.66
N MET A 30 -2.14 3.07 -3.01
CA MET A 30 -2.00 1.75 -2.36
C MET A 30 -1.79 1.88 -0.85
N LEU A 31 -0.85 2.74 -0.41
CA LEU A 31 -0.53 2.90 1.01
C LEU A 31 -1.67 3.54 1.81
N LEU A 32 -2.31 4.59 1.27
CA LEU A 32 -3.46 5.23 1.92
C LEU A 32 -4.64 4.27 2.00
N GLY A 33 -4.92 3.52 0.93
CA GLY A 33 -5.95 2.49 0.92
C GLY A 33 -5.67 1.39 1.95
N ALA A 34 -4.43 0.86 1.97
CA ALA A 34 -4.01 -0.14 2.95
C ALA A 34 -4.13 0.37 4.39
N ALA A 35 -3.74 1.62 4.64
CA ALA A 35 -3.86 2.23 5.96
C ALA A 35 -5.32 2.40 6.39
N ALA A 36 -6.20 2.88 5.50
CA ALA A 36 -7.63 3.01 5.79
C ALA A 36 -8.28 1.65 6.10
N LEU A 37 -7.94 0.60 5.34
CA LEU A 37 -8.42 -0.76 5.57
C LEU A 37 -7.89 -1.35 6.88
N ALA A 38 -6.60 -1.15 7.18
CA ALA A 38 -5.97 -1.60 8.41
C ALA A 38 -6.59 -0.91 9.63
N VAL A 39 -6.77 0.42 9.59
CA VAL A 39 -7.39 1.19 10.68
C VAL A 39 -8.82 0.75 10.91
N THR A 40 -9.61 0.55 9.86
CA THR A 40 -11.01 0.14 10.02
C THR A 40 -11.11 -1.33 10.49
N GLY A 41 -10.37 -2.26 9.89
CA GLY A 41 -10.39 -3.67 10.25
C GLY A 41 -9.75 -3.96 11.61
N LEU A 42 -8.47 -3.66 11.78
CA LEU A 42 -7.75 -3.89 13.04
C LEU A 42 -8.25 -2.97 14.16
N GLY A 43 -8.70 -1.76 13.84
CA GLY A 43 -9.26 -0.86 14.84
C GLY A 43 -10.46 -1.46 15.57
N THR A 44 -11.34 -2.19 14.87
CA THR A 44 -12.46 -2.87 15.55
C THR A 44 -12.01 -3.92 16.56
N LEU A 45 -10.88 -4.60 16.32
CA LEU A 45 -10.29 -5.56 17.27
C LEU A 45 -9.77 -4.85 18.52
N VAL A 46 -9.09 -3.72 18.35
CA VAL A 46 -8.55 -2.92 19.46
C VAL A 46 -9.67 -2.41 20.37
N PHE A 47 -10.83 -2.10 19.81
CA PHE A 47 -12.02 -1.70 20.57
C PHE A 47 -12.90 -2.87 21.05
N GLY A 48 -12.41 -4.11 20.95
CA GLY A 48 -13.09 -5.30 21.48
C GLY A 48 -14.34 -5.74 20.71
N LYS A 49 -14.54 -5.26 19.47
CA LYS A 49 -15.65 -5.67 18.61
C LYS A 49 -15.20 -6.79 17.68
N ALA A 50 -15.80 -7.97 17.85
CA ALA A 50 -15.48 -9.17 17.06
C ALA A 50 -15.95 -9.09 15.60
N SER A 51 -16.90 -8.19 15.28
CA SER A 51 -17.39 -8.01 13.92
C SER A 51 -17.49 -6.53 13.52
N MET A 52 -16.97 -6.21 12.33
CA MET A 52 -17.24 -4.92 11.69
C MET A 52 -18.71 -4.82 11.31
N SER A 53 -19.35 -3.73 11.72
CA SER A 53 -20.75 -3.46 11.42
C SER A 53 -20.99 -1.95 11.27
N GLY A 54 -22.12 -1.58 10.68
CA GLY A 54 -22.54 -0.19 10.50
C GLY A 54 -21.59 0.63 9.62
N TRP A 55 -21.34 1.88 10.03
CA TRP A 55 -20.53 2.85 9.28
C TRP A 55 -19.09 2.40 9.03
N VAL A 56 -18.50 1.66 9.97
CA VAL A 56 -17.13 1.17 9.85
C VAL A 56 -17.00 0.14 8.72
N LEU A 57 -18.01 -0.73 8.56
CA LEU A 57 -18.07 -1.68 7.45
C LEU A 57 -18.23 -0.96 6.12
N MET A 58 -19.08 0.07 6.06
CA MET A 58 -19.27 0.86 4.84
C MET A 58 -17.98 1.56 4.41
N LEU A 59 -17.27 2.17 5.36
CA LEU A 59 -15.97 2.80 5.09
C LEU A 59 -14.95 1.78 4.60
N HIS A 60 -14.84 0.62 5.25
CA HIS A 60 -13.91 -0.44 4.84
C HIS A 60 -14.21 -0.96 3.42
N ALA A 61 -15.47 -1.30 3.15
CA ALA A 61 -15.89 -1.75 1.83
C ALA A 61 -15.64 -0.69 0.75
N SER A 62 -15.85 0.60 1.07
CA SER A 62 -15.60 1.71 0.12
C SER A 62 -14.11 2.01 -0.11
N ALA A 63 -13.25 1.75 0.89
CA ALA A 63 -11.81 1.94 0.77
C ALA A 63 -11.12 0.78 0.01
N ALA A 64 -11.74 -0.40 -0.01
CA ALA A 64 -11.18 -1.60 -0.65
C ALA A 64 -10.86 -1.42 -2.15
N PRO A 65 -11.73 -0.81 -2.98
CA PRO A 65 -11.40 -0.51 -4.37
C PRO A 65 -10.17 0.38 -4.55
N ALA A 66 -10.00 1.40 -3.70
CA ALA A 66 -8.84 2.30 -3.78
C ALA A 66 -7.53 1.53 -3.54
N PHE A 67 -7.50 0.64 -2.54
CA PHE A 67 -6.38 -0.25 -2.31
C PHE A 67 -6.16 -1.21 -3.48
N ALA A 68 -7.21 -1.86 -3.99
CA ALA A 68 -7.10 -2.82 -5.09
C ALA A 68 -6.56 -2.18 -6.38
N VAL A 69 -7.03 -0.98 -6.73
CA VAL A 69 -6.53 -0.21 -7.88
C VAL A 69 -5.07 0.19 -7.65
N GLY A 70 -4.74 0.71 -6.47
CA GLY A 70 -3.37 1.07 -6.12
C GLY A 70 -2.41 -0.12 -6.24
N LEU A 71 -2.78 -1.28 -5.68
CA LEU A 71 -2.01 -2.51 -5.72
C LEU A 71 -1.79 -2.99 -7.17
N ALA A 72 -2.85 -2.96 -8.00
CA ALA A 72 -2.76 -3.34 -9.41
C ALA A 72 -1.82 -2.43 -10.20
N LEU A 73 -1.93 -1.11 -10.02
CA LEU A 73 -1.04 -0.14 -10.68
C LEU A 73 0.42 -0.31 -10.23
N VAL A 74 0.64 -0.56 -8.94
CA VAL A 74 1.97 -0.86 -8.40
C VAL A 74 2.52 -2.15 -9.00
N ALA A 75 1.72 -3.22 -9.11
CA ALA A 75 2.13 -4.48 -9.74
C ALA A 75 2.57 -4.29 -11.20
N LEU A 76 1.79 -3.53 -11.99
CA LEU A 76 2.08 -3.25 -13.40
C LEU A 76 3.34 -2.39 -13.59
N THR A 77 3.58 -1.43 -12.70
CA THR A 77 4.73 -0.51 -12.80
C THR A 77 6.05 -1.10 -12.28
N TRP A 78 5.98 -2.16 -11.47
CA TRP A 78 7.16 -2.75 -10.84
C TRP A 78 7.74 -3.96 -11.58
N ALA A 79 6.97 -4.58 -12.50
CA ALA A 79 7.43 -5.71 -13.31
C ALA A 79 8.76 -5.44 -14.07
N GLY A 80 9.05 -4.18 -14.42
CA GLY A 80 10.26 -3.79 -15.13
C GLY A 80 11.49 -3.47 -14.28
N HIS A 81 11.38 -3.34 -12.95
CA HIS A 81 12.48 -2.85 -12.08
C HIS A 81 13.29 -3.95 -11.38
N SER A 82 12.87 -5.22 -11.47
CA SER A 82 13.50 -6.36 -10.79
C SER A 82 14.88 -6.76 -11.33
N CYS A 83 15.44 -6.04 -12.31
CA CYS A 83 16.65 -6.44 -13.04
C CYS A 83 17.85 -5.47 -12.90
N ALA A 84 17.73 -4.36 -12.15
CA ALA A 84 18.78 -3.34 -12.12
C ALA A 84 19.65 -3.35 -10.84
N GLY A 85 20.88 -3.86 -10.99
CA GLY A 85 22.15 -3.33 -10.44
C GLY A 85 22.30 -3.16 -8.93
N ALA A 86 23.10 -4.04 -8.31
CA ALA A 86 23.36 -4.14 -6.88
C ALA A 86 24.52 -3.27 -6.36
N GLU A 87 24.37 -2.79 -5.12
CA GLU A 87 25.46 -2.62 -4.13
C GLU A 87 25.09 -3.24 -2.75
N ASP A 88 23.82 -3.66 -2.53
CA ASP A 88 23.37 -4.27 -1.26
C ASP A 88 22.35 -5.42 -1.51
N LEU A 89 22.87 -6.60 -1.87
CA LEU A 89 22.09 -7.75 -2.33
C LEU A 89 21.04 -8.24 -1.31
N LEU A 90 21.34 -8.20 -0.01
CA LEU A 90 20.41 -8.69 1.02
C LEU A 90 19.23 -7.72 1.21
N SER A 91 19.52 -6.42 1.27
CA SER A 91 18.52 -5.36 1.38
C SER A 91 17.62 -5.32 0.13
N HIS A 92 18.21 -5.44 -1.06
CA HIS A 92 17.47 -5.48 -2.32
C HIS A 92 16.59 -6.74 -2.43
N ARG A 93 17.12 -7.93 -2.06
CA ARG A 93 16.34 -9.17 -2.05
C ARG A 93 15.23 -9.16 -1.00
N ALA A 94 15.46 -8.59 0.18
CA ALA A 94 14.45 -8.45 1.22
C ALA A 94 13.32 -7.50 0.81
N ALA A 95 13.64 -6.34 0.23
CA ALA A 95 12.65 -5.40 -0.29
C ALA A 95 11.82 -6.01 -1.43
N SER A 96 12.48 -6.77 -2.32
CA SER A 96 11.82 -7.50 -3.41
C SER A 96 10.91 -8.62 -2.90
N LEU A 97 11.38 -9.41 -1.93
CA LEU A 97 10.57 -10.43 -1.28
C LEU A 97 9.34 -9.81 -0.60
N LEU A 98 9.51 -8.73 0.15
CA LEU A 98 8.41 -8.02 0.80
C LEU A 98 7.39 -7.51 -0.20
N PHE A 99 7.85 -6.97 -1.34
CA PHE A 99 6.97 -6.56 -2.42
C PHE A 99 6.11 -7.72 -2.93
N TRP A 100 6.72 -8.88 -3.22
CA TRP A 100 5.97 -10.05 -3.69
C TRP A 100 5.02 -10.60 -2.63
N VAL A 101 5.41 -10.57 -1.36
CA VAL A 101 4.54 -10.93 -0.24
C VAL A 101 3.34 -9.98 -0.16
N ILE A 102 3.55 -8.67 -0.32
CA ILE A 102 2.47 -7.66 -0.35
C ILE A 102 1.52 -7.92 -1.54
N LEU A 103 2.05 -8.20 -2.73
CA LEU A 103 1.21 -8.50 -3.90
C LEU A 103 0.39 -9.78 -3.70
N ALA A 104 1.04 -10.87 -3.28
CA ALA A 104 0.38 -12.15 -3.09
C ALA A 104 -0.66 -12.08 -1.97
N SER A 105 -0.31 -11.51 -0.82
CA SER A 105 -1.24 -11.33 0.30
C SER A 105 -2.37 -10.36 -0.05
N GLY A 106 -2.08 -9.27 -0.76
CA GLY A 106 -3.10 -8.33 -1.24
C GLY A 106 -4.10 -8.98 -2.18
N LEU A 107 -3.64 -9.80 -3.13
CA LEU A 107 -4.52 -10.58 -4.01
C LEU A 107 -5.39 -11.55 -3.21
N VAL A 108 -4.81 -12.30 -2.27
CA VAL A 108 -5.56 -13.21 -1.40
C VAL A 108 -6.61 -12.46 -0.59
N VAL A 109 -6.29 -11.31 -0.01
CA VAL A 109 -7.20 -10.47 0.77
C VAL A 109 -8.35 -9.95 -0.08
N ILE A 110 -8.08 -9.47 -1.29
CA ILE A 110 -9.11 -8.98 -2.22
C ILE A 110 -10.06 -10.12 -2.60
N LEU A 111 -9.53 -11.26 -3.05
CA LEU A 111 -10.35 -12.40 -3.46
C LEU A 111 -11.18 -12.97 -2.30
N SER A 112 -10.56 -13.12 -1.12
CA SER A 112 -11.26 -13.60 0.07
C SER A 112 -12.27 -12.61 0.65
N GLY A 113 -12.16 -11.32 0.35
CA GLY A 113 -13.15 -10.31 0.71
C GLY A 113 -14.34 -10.24 -0.27
N VAL A 114 -14.08 -10.40 -1.57
CA VAL A 114 -15.10 -10.28 -2.62
C VAL A 114 -15.85 -11.60 -2.85
N ALA A 115 -15.17 -12.74 -2.83
CA ALA A 115 -15.82 -14.03 -3.12
C ALA A 115 -17.01 -14.36 -2.19
N PRO A 116 -16.95 -14.11 -0.86
CA PRO A 116 -18.10 -14.30 0.03
C PRO A 116 -19.29 -13.38 -0.25
N MET A 117 -19.10 -12.27 -0.99
CA MET A 117 -20.17 -11.37 -1.39
C MET A 117 -20.98 -11.91 -2.58
N THR A 118 -20.52 -13.00 -3.20
CA THR A 118 -21.21 -13.66 -4.32
C THR A 118 -21.97 -14.90 -3.84
N PRO A 119 -23.01 -15.34 -4.56
CA PRO A 119 -23.74 -16.56 -4.23
C PRO A 119 -22.93 -17.85 -4.47
N LEU A 120 -21.66 -17.76 -4.89
CA LEU A 120 -20.80 -18.90 -5.22
C LEU A 120 -20.31 -19.66 -3.99
N CYS A 121 -20.38 -19.07 -2.79
CA CYS A 121 -19.86 -19.64 -1.56
C CYS A 121 -20.99 -19.92 -0.56
N GLY A 122 -21.21 -21.21 -0.25
CA GLY A 122 -22.07 -21.61 0.87
C GLY A 122 -21.48 -21.25 2.24
N THR A 123 -22.22 -21.49 3.32
CA THR A 123 -21.87 -21.08 4.69
C THR A 123 -20.48 -21.49 5.14
N ASN A 124 -20.06 -22.73 4.82
CA ASN A 124 -18.72 -23.22 5.17
C ASN A 124 -17.63 -22.48 4.37
N GLY A 125 -17.88 -22.20 3.08
CA GLY A 125 -16.97 -21.42 2.24
C GLY A 125 -16.80 -19.99 2.75
N GLN A 126 -17.90 -19.33 3.12
CA GLN A 126 -17.86 -17.99 3.69
C GLN A 126 -17.04 -17.94 4.99
N ARG A 127 -17.22 -18.91 5.89
CA ARG A 127 -16.45 -18.97 7.14
C ARG A 127 -14.95 -19.11 6.86
N THR A 128 -14.56 -20.02 5.97
CA THR A 128 -13.17 -20.21 5.58
C THR A 128 -12.59 -18.95 4.93
N LEU A 129 -13.32 -18.33 4.01
CA LEU A 129 -12.87 -17.12 3.31
C LEU A 129 -12.72 -15.93 4.26
N VAL A 130 -13.60 -15.78 5.25
CA VAL A 130 -13.45 -14.75 6.30
C VAL A 130 -12.18 -15.00 7.12
N SER A 131 -11.88 -16.26 7.49
CA SER A 131 -10.63 -16.58 8.17
C SER A 131 -9.41 -16.28 7.30
N VAL A 132 -9.43 -16.67 6.03
CA VAL A 132 -8.36 -16.37 5.06
C VAL A 132 -8.17 -14.86 4.90
N HIS A 133 -9.27 -14.11 4.79
CA HIS A 133 -9.25 -12.65 4.70
C HIS A 133 -8.61 -12.03 5.94
N TYR A 134 -8.99 -12.49 7.13
CA TYR A 134 -8.44 -12.01 8.40
C TYR A 134 -6.93 -12.26 8.52
N TYR A 135 -6.48 -13.50 8.37
CA TYR A 135 -5.05 -13.83 8.49
C TYR A 135 -4.23 -13.23 7.35
N GLY A 136 -4.78 -13.20 6.14
CA GLY A 136 -4.17 -12.53 4.98
C GLY A 136 -4.01 -11.03 5.21
N ALA A 137 -5.01 -10.36 5.78
CA ALA A 137 -4.95 -8.93 6.08
C ALA A 137 -3.92 -8.61 7.17
N LEU A 138 -3.76 -9.49 8.16
CA LEU A 138 -2.72 -9.34 9.18
C LEU A 138 -1.31 -9.47 8.57
N LEU A 139 -1.10 -10.49 7.72
CA LEU A 139 0.16 -10.68 6.99
C LEU A 139 0.47 -9.49 6.09
N LEU A 140 -0.52 -9.03 5.31
CA LEU A 140 -0.40 -7.86 4.43
C LEU A 140 -0.03 -6.62 5.22
N THR A 141 -0.71 -6.36 6.35
CA THR A 141 -0.43 -5.20 7.19
C THR A 141 1.00 -5.23 7.73
N ALA A 142 1.43 -6.39 8.25
CA ALA A 142 2.80 -6.57 8.74
C ALA A 142 3.84 -6.38 7.62
N ALA A 143 3.59 -6.93 6.42
CA ALA A 143 4.48 -6.81 5.28
C ALA A 143 4.59 -5.35 4.79
N VAL A 144 3.47 -4.63 4.68
CA VAL A 144 3.45 -3.19 4.33
C VAL A 144 4.18 -2.37 5.39
N ALA A 145 3.92 -2.61 6.68
CA ALA A 145 4.59 -1.89 7.76
C ALA A 145 6.11 -2.11 7.73
N LEU A 146 6.56 -3.36 7.55
CA LEU A 146 7.98 -3.70 7.46
C LEU A 146 8.63 -3.11 6.19
N HIS A 147 7.92 -3.09 5.06
CA HIS A 147 8.38 -2.48 3.82
C HIS A 147 8.53 -0.96 3.96
N VAL A 148 7.55 -0.27 4.55
CA VAL A 148 7.65 1.19 4.82
C VAL A 148 8.77 1.48 5.82
N PHE A 149 8.87 0.69 6.90
CA PHE A 149 9.93 0.86 7.91
C PHE A 149 11.33 0.71 7.31
N SER A 150 11.56 -0.31 6.47
CA SER A 150 12.85 -0.53 5.81
C SER A 150 13.22 0.63 4.88
N LEU A 151 12.26 1.20 4.13
CA LEU A 151 12.49 2.40 3.32
C LEU A 151 12.87 3.62 4.16
N VAL A 152 12.17 3.84 5.27
CA VAL A 152 12.46 4.97 6.18
C VAL A 152 13.81 4.79 6.88
N ALA A 153 14.14 3.57 7.31
CA ALA A 153 15.40 3.26 7.98
C ALA A 153 16.61 3.48 7.05
N VAL A 154 16.52 3.05 5.80
CA VAL A 154 17.57 3.29 4.79
C VAL A 154 17.75 4.78 4.52
N LYS A 155 16.65 5.53 4.32
CA LYS A 155 16.71 6.98 4.11
C LYS A 155 17.35 7.71 5.28
N ARG A 156 17.03 7.33 6.52
CA ARG A 156 17.63 7.94 7.73
C ARG A 156 19.13 7.67 7.85
N ARG A 157 19.60 6.48 7.46
CA ARG A 157 21.03 6.15 7.46
C ARG A 157 21.82 6.93 6.39
N GLY A 158 21.19 7.24 5.25
CA GLY A 158 21.83 8.02 4.18
C GLY A 158 21.93 9.53 4.41
N ILE A 159 21.27 10.09 5.43
CA ILE A 159 21.32 11.53 5.79
C ILE A 159 22.32 11.78 6.95
N GLY A 160 22.89 10.72 7.52
CA GLY A 160 23.78 10.78 8.69
C GLY A 160 25.28 10.67 8.41
N VAL A 161 25.74 10.92 7.17
CA VAL A 161 27.17 10.95 6.79
C VAL A 161 27.50 12.32 6.20
#